data_AF-A0A850BD27-F1
#
_entry.id   AF-A0A850BD27-F1
#
_cell.length_a   1.000
_cell.length_b   1.000
_cell.length_c   1.000
_cell.angle_alpha   90.00
_cell.angle_beta   90.00
_cell.angle_gamma   90.00
#
_symmetry.space_group_name_H-M   'P 1'
#
loop_
_entity.id
_entity.type
_entity.pdbx_description
1 polymer ?
#
loop_
_entity_poly.entity_id
_entity_poly.type
_entity_poly.pdbx_seq_one_letter_code
_entity_poly.pdbx_strand_id
1 'polypeptide(L)'
;MTFTLPNILSTSALACAALAAVVLIAYLIRRPPLTAATRLWLFLGLGPLPIAAAVAGNVANLEVTKERHFCGSCHVMEPYIEDVSNPESKRLAAVHSRNEWFGHQSCYVCHADYGMFGTVVTKIGGMHHVWDYYTGDWGDPSHRPPALYKPYSNDACRHCHAHASAREPMEHRVHKAAIENGSVGCAKEGCHGPPHPKYVARGSK
;
A
#
# COMPACT_ATOMS: atom_id res chain seq x y z
N MET A 1 9.01 -12.84 21.70
CA MET A 1 8.17 -11.82 21.04
C MET A 1 9.09 -10.91 20.26
N THR A 2 9.06 -10.95 18.94
CA THR A 2 9.86 -10.03 18.11
C THR A 2 9.15 -8.68 18.07
N PHE A 3 9.79 -7.64 18.61
CA PHE A 3 9.31 -6.27 18.58
C PHE A 3 9.52 -5.69 17.18
N THR A 4 8.60 -5.94 16.26
CA THR A 4 8.57 -5.23 14.97
C THR A 4 7.96 -3.84 15.17
N LEU A 5 8.38 -2.86 14.37
CA LEU A 5 7.89 -1.49 14.45
C LEU A 5 6.34 -1.38 14.41
N PRO A 6 5.61 -2.13 13.55
CA PRO A 6 4.15 -2.13 13.54
C PRO A 6 3.53 -2.61 14.85
N ASN A 7 4.16 -3.58 15.53
CA ASN A 7 3.69 -4.10 16.81
C ASN A 7 3.85 -3.07 17.94
N ILE A 8 4.96 -2.30 17.93
CA ILE A 8 5.19 -1.22 18.90
C ILE A 8 4.18 -0.08 18.69
N LEU A 9 3.94 0.30 17.44
CA LEU A 9 2.96 1.35 17.11
C LEU A 9 1.52 0.92 17.47
N SER A 10 1.14 -0.33 17.19
CA SER A 10 -0.18 -0.85 17.54
C SER A 10 -0.40 -0.92 19.06
N THR A 11 0.59 -1.41 19.80
CA THR A 11 0.51 -1.49 21.27
C THR A 11 0.49 -0.11 21.93
N SER A 12 1.29 0.83 21.44
CA SER A 12 1.27 2.23 21.93
C SER A 12 -0.05 2.94 21.61
N ALA A 13 -0.63 2.70 20.44
CA ALA A 13 -1.94 3.23 20.08
C ALA A 13 -3.03 2.71 21.04
N LEU A 14 -3.05 1.40 21.30
CA LEU A 14 -3.99 0.78 22.24
C LEU A 14 -3.81 1.30 23.66
N ALA A 15 -2.57 1.45 24.12
CA ALA A 15 -2.28 2.01 25.44
C ALA A 15 -2.78 3.46 25.58
N CYS A 16 -2.51 4.31 24.58
CA CYS A 16 -2.97 5.70 24.59
C CYS A 16 -4.51 5.79 24.56
N ALA A 17 -5.17 4.98 23.73
CA ALA A 17 -6.63 4.91 23.66
C ALA A 17 -7.25 4.41 24.97
N ALA A 18 -6.68 3.38 25.59
CA ALA A 18 -7.12 2.84 26.87
C ALA A 18 -6.96 3.86 28.00
N LEU A 19 -5.81 4.55 28.08
CA LEU A 19 -5.57 5.59 29.07
C LEU A 19 -6.55 6.77 28.90
N ALA A 20 -6.79 7.21 27.66
CA ALA A 20 -7.78 8.24 27.37
C ALA A 20 -9.19 7.79 27.82
N ALA A 21 -9.59 6.57 27.49
CA ALA A 21 -10.88 6.01 27.90
C ALA A 21 -11.02 5.94 29.42
N VAL A 22 -9.98 5.49 30.14
CA VAL A 22 -9.98 5.44 31.61
C VAL A 22 -10.16 6.83 32.21
N VAL A 23 -9.45 7.85 31.72
CA VAL A 23 -9.60 9.23 32.20
C VAL A 23 -11.01 9.75 31.97
N LEU A 24 -11.56 9.53 30.78
CA LEU A 24 -12.91 9.98 30.43
C LEU A 24 -13.99 9.26 31.24
N ILE A 25 -13.91 7.94 31.36
CA ILE A 25 -14.85 7.13 32.14
C ILE A 25 -14.77 7.51 33.62
N ALA A 26 -13.57 7.66 34.18
CA ALA A 26 -13.39 8.07 35.58
C ALA A 26 -14.00 9.46 35.85
N TYR A 27 -13.85 10.41 34.92
CA TYR A 27 -14.47 11.72 35.01
C TYR A 27 -15.99 11.65 34.91
N LEU A 28 -16.55 10.89 33.96
CA LEU A 28 -17.99 10.74 33.77
C LEU A 28 -18.69 10.10 34.97
N ILE A 29 -18.03 9.14 35.63
CA ILE A 29 -18.54 8.46 36.82
C ILE A 29 -18.43 9.35 38.06
N ARG A 30 -17.25 9.90 38.35
CA ARG A 30 -17.00 10.63 39.61
C ARG A 30 -17.43 12.10 39.58
N ARG A 31 -17.52 12.70 38.39
CA ARG A 31 -17.87 14.11 38.16
C ARG A 31 -17.18 15.09 39.12
N PRO A 32 -15.85 15.02 39.29
CA PRO A 32 -15.13 15.89 40.22
C PRO A 32 -15.21 17.36 39.77
N PRO A 33 -15.07 18.33 40.69
CA PRO A 33 -15.02 19.75 40.33
C PRO A 33 -13.83 20.05 39.40
N LEU A 34 -13.99 21.07 38.55
CA LEU A 34 -13.02 21.49 37.53
C LEU A 34 -11.83 22.27 38.13
N THR A 35 -11.08 21.61 39.00
CA THR A 35 -9.78 22.07 39.52
C THR A 35 -8.70 22.05 38.44
N ALA A 36 -7.54 22.66 38.71
CA ALA A 36 -6.40 22.63 37.79
C ALA A 36 -5.96 21.19 37.44
N ALA A 37 -5.95 20.28 38.42
CA ALA A 37 -5.62 18.88 38.21
C ALA A 37 -6.64 18.17 37.30
N THR A 38 -7.94 18.36 37.54
CA THR A 38 -9.00 17.78 36.71
C THR A 38 -8.90 18.28 35.27
N ARG A 39 -8.63 19.58 35.07
CA ARG A 39 -8.45 20.17 33.74
C ARG A 39 -7.25 19.57 33.00
N LEU A 40 -6.13 19.36 33.69
CA LEU A 40 -4.95 18.72 33.10
C LEU A 40 -5.25 17.28 32.64
N TRP A 41 -5.89 16.48 33.49
CA TRP A 41 -6.28 15.12 33.12
C TRP A 41 -7.24 15.10 31.93
N LEU A 42 -8.27 15.96 31.93
CA LEU A 42 -9.18 16.08 30.80
C LEU A 42 -8.47 16.53 29.51
N PHE A 43 -7.54 17.49 29.62
CA PHE A 43 -6.73 17.90 28.47
C PHE A 43 -5.97 16.70 27.89
N LEU A 44 -5.30 15.91 28.73
CA LEU A 44 -4.59 14.69 28.31
C LEU A 44 -5.54 13.66 27.68
N GLY A 45 -6.68 13.40 28.32
CA GLY A 45 -7.66 12.40 27.90
C GLY A 45 -8.46 12.77 26.65
N LEU A 46 -8.61 14.06 26.34
CA LEU A 46 -9.33 14.55 25.15
C LEU A 46 -8.41 14.96 24.00
N GLY A 47 -7.16 15.34 24.29
CA GLY A 47 -6.24 15.89 23.29
C GLY A 47 -5.07 14.95 23.02
N PRO A 48 -3.93 15.09 23.73
CA PRO A 48 -2.70 14.37 23.41
C PRO A 48 -2.84 12.85 23.32
N LEU A 49 -3.57 12.20 24.25
CA LEU A 49 -3.68 10.73 24.24
C LEU A 49 -4.49 10.22 23.04
N PRO A 50 -5.72 10.71 22.73
CA PRO A 50 -6.43 10.34 21.51
C PRO A 50 -5.67 10.67 20.23
N ILE A 51 -4.99 11.83 20.17
CA ILE A 51 -4.20 12.23 18.99
C ILE A 51 -3.03 11.26 18.78
N ALA A 52 -2.28 10.94 19.84
CA ALA A 52 -1.19 9.98 19.78
C ALA A 52 -1.69 8.60 19.36
N ALA A 53 -2.83 8.14 19.90
CA ALA A 53 -3.44 6.89 19.51
C ALA A 53 -3.82 6.88 18.00
N ALA A 54 -4.44 7.95 17.53
CA ALA A 54 -4.83 8.10 16.13
C ALA A 54 -3.60 8.10 15.21
N VAL A 55 -2.55 8.86 15.53
CA VAL A 55 -1.33 8.91 14.71
C VAL A 55 -0.63 7.55 14.70
N ALA A 56 -0.37 6.96 15.87
CA ALA A 56 0.33 5.67 15.95
C ALA A 56 -0.44 4.55 15.25
N GLY A 57 -1.77 4.49 15.45
CA GLY A 57 -2.63 3.50 14.80
C GLY A 57 -2.68 3.67 13.28
N ASN A 58 -2.79 4.90 12.78
CA ASN A 58 -2.75 5.16 11.34
C ASN A 58 -1.40 4.77 10.74
N VAL A 59 -0.27 5.15 11.35
CA VAL A 59 1.05 4.77 10.84
C VAL A 59 1.23 3.25 10.82
N ALA A 60 0.82 2.53 11.88
CA ALA A 60 0.86 1.08 11.90
C ALA A 60 0.07 0.45 10.75
N ASN A 61 -1.17 0.91 10.54
CA ASN A 61 -2.02 0.44 9.45
C ASN A 61 -1.47 0.82 8.07
N LEU A 62 -0.85 2.00 7.94
CA LEU A 62 -0.20 2.42 6.70
C LEU A 62 0.95 1.49 6.30
N GLU A 63 1.69 0.91 7.25
CA GLU A 63 2.73 -0.07 6.99
C GLU A 63 2.16 -1.43 6.58
N VAL A 64 1.17 -1.95 7.32
CA VAL A 64 0.51 -3.24 6.98
C VAL A 64 -0.09 -3.20 5.58
N THR A 65 -0.69 -2.07 5.20
CA THR A 65 -1.30 -1.89 3.87
C THR A 65 -0.30 -1.76 2.72
N LYS A 66 1.01 -1.88 2.98
CA LYS A 66 2.07 -2.03 1.95
C LYS A 66 2.43 -3.49 1.70
N GLU A 67 1.99 -4.38 2.58
CA GLU A 67 2.37 -5.78 2.49
C GLU A 67 1.58 -6.50 1.41
N ARG A 68 2.25 -7.41 0.72
CA ARG A 68 1.70 -8.29 -0.30
C ARG A 68 0.53 -9.11 0.23
N HIS A 69 0.60 -9.55 1.49
CA HIS A 69 -0.50 -10.28 2.12
C HIS A 69 -1.78 -9.43 2.20
N PHE A 70 -1.63 -8.12 2.48
CA PHE A 70 -2.76 -7.20 2.51
C PHE A 70 -3.34 -7.00 1.11
N CYS A 71 -2.48 -6.76 0.12
CA CYS A 71 -2.91 -6.64 -1.28
C CYS A 71 -3.65 -7.90 -1.78
N GLY A 72 -3.22 -9.08 -1.33
CA GLY A 72 -3.82 -10.36 -1.66
C GLY A 72 -5.04 -10.76 -0.83
N SER A 73 -5.43 -9.96 0.16
CA SER A 73 -6.56 -10.29 1.04
C SER A 73 -7.93 -10.20 0.33
N CYS A 74 -8.00 -9.46 -0.77
CA CYS A 74 -9.19 -9.38 -1.60
C CYS A 74 -9.18 -10.52 -2.62
N HIS A 75 -10.27 -11.28 -2.72
CA HIS A 75 -10.35 -12.43 -3.63
C HIS A 75 -10.11 -12.06 -5.10
N VAL A 76 -10.49 -10.85 -5.52
CA VAL A 76 -10.26 -10.31 -6.88
C VAL A 76 -8.76 -10.21 -7.23
N MET A 77 -7.88 -10.26 -6.23
CA MET A 77 -6.43 -10.20 -6.43
C MET A 77 -5.77 -11.57 -6.53
N GLU A 78 -6.51 -12.67 -6.35
CA GLU A 78 -5.99 -14.05 -6.33
C GLU A 78 -5.14 -14.39 -7.58
N PRO A 79 -5.55 -14.09 -8.83
CA PRO A 79 -4.72 -14.40 -10.01
C PRO A 79 -3.37 -13.68 -10.02
N TYR A 80 -3.31 -12.47 -9.48
CA TYR A 80 -2.06 -11.71 -9.36
C TYR A 80 -1.15 -12.31 -8.29
N ILE A 81 -1.72 -12.70 -7.15
CA ILE A 81 -1.00 -13.33 -6.04
C ILE A 81 -0.46 -14.69 -6.43
N GLU A 82 -1.21 -15.49 -7.18
CA GLU A 82 -0.77 -16.78 -7.71
C GLU A 82 0.41 -16.62 -8.67
N ASP A 83 0.34 -15.67 -9.62
CA ASP A 83 1.43 -15.38 -10.55
C ASP A 83 2.71 -14.96 -9.82
N VAL A 84 2.59 -14.02 -8.87
CA VAL A 84 3.77 -13.51 -8.15
C VAL A 84 4.30 -14.48 -7.09
N SER A 85 3.55 -15.54 -6.75
CA SER A 85 4.00 -16.65 -5.91
C SER A 85 4.64 -17.77 -6.73
N ASN A 86 4.32 -17.86 -8.02
CA ASN A 86 4.77 -18.97 -8.84
C ASN A 86 6.27 -18.85 -9.14
N PRO A 87 7.13 -19.80 -8.71
CA PRO A 87 8.57 -19.75 -8.97
C PRO A 87 8.92 -19.84 -10.46
N GLU A 88 8.06 -20.48 -11.26
CA GLU A 88 8.28 -20.69 -12.70
C GLU A 88 7.82 -19.50 -13.57
N SER A 89 7.07 -18.54 -12.98
CA SER A 89 6.57 -17.41 -13.76
C SER A 89 7.70 -16.48 -14.22
N LYS A 90 7.81 -16.22 -15.51
CA LYS A 90 8.82 -15.28 -16.04
C LYS A 90 8.28 -13.86 -16.20
N ARG A 91 7.09 -13.57 -15.65
CA ARG A 91 6.48 -12.23 -15.71
C ARG A 91 7.20 -11.25 -14.81
N LEU A 92 7.12 -9.96 -15.15
CA LEU A 92 7.87 -8.92 -14.47
C LEU A 92 7.58 -8.90 -12.97
N ALA A 93 6.30 -8.93 -12.57
CA ALA A 93 5.92 -8.87 -11.17
C ALA A 93 6.42 -10.10 -10.40
N ALA A 94 6.37 -11.29 -11.00
CA ALA A 94 6.81 -12.52 -10.35
C ALA A 94 8.33 -12.57 -10.15
N VAL A 95 9.11 -12.12 -11.14
CA VAL A 95 10.57 -11.97 -11.02
C VAL A 95 10.93 -10.98 -9.91
N HIS A 96 10.22 -9.85 -9.83
CA HIS A 96 10.46 -8.86 -8.77
C HIS A 96 10.00 -9.40 -7.41
N SER A 97 8.84 -10.03 -7.29
CA SER A 97 8.37 -10.56 -6.00
C SER A 97 9.25 -11.65 -5.38
N ARG A 98 10.12 -12.31 -6.16
CA ARG A 98 11.14 -13.23 -5.64
C ARG A 98 12.40 -12.54 -5.13
N ASN A 99 12.64 -11.29 -5.52
CA ASN A 99 13.78 -10.53 -5.06
C ASN A 99 13.60 -10.17 -3.59
N GLU A 100 14.51 -10.67 -2.74
CA GLU A 100 14.51 -10.44 -1.30
C GLU A 100 14.54 -8.96 -0.93
N TRP A 101 15.09 -8.09 -1.79
CA TRP A 101 15.10 -6.63 -1.57
C TRP A 101 13.67 -6.12 -1.37
N PHE A 102 12.72 -6.53 -2.22
CA PHE A 102 11.34 -6.05 -2.09
C PHE A 102 10.57 -6.79 -1.00
N GLY A 103 10.97 -8.03 -0.70
CA GLY A 103 10.42 -8.86 0.37
C GLY A 103 8.88 -8.87 0.38
N HIS A 104 8.32 -8.61 1.57
CA HIS A 104 6.87 -8.59 1.76
C HIS A 104 6.17 -7.37 1.13
N GLN A 105 6.89 -6.36 0.64
CA GLN A 105 6.32 -5.13 0.07
C GLN A 105 6.40 -5.07 -1.46
N SER A 106 6.65 -6.20 -2.12
CA SER A 106 6.86 -6.26 -3.58
C SER A 106 5.73 -5.67 -4.44
N CYS A 107 4.47 -5.77 -4.01
CA CYS A 107 3.36 -5.10 -4.70
C CYS A 107 3.45 -3.58 -4.54
N TYR A 108 3.68 -3.10 -3.31
CA TYR A 108 3.70 -1.68 -3.00
C TYR A 108 4.83 -0.93 -3.68
N VAL A 109 6.02 -1.54 -3.79
CA VAL A 109 7.18 -0.93 -4.45
C VAL A 109 6.86 -0.52 -5.90
N CYS A 110 6.12 -1.33 -6.65
CA CYS A 110 5.79 -0.97 -8.03
C CYS A 110 4.50 -0.15 -8.16
N HIS A 111 3.54 -0.35 -7.25
CA HIS A 111 2.19 0.23 -7.36
C HIS A 111 2.00 1.55 -6.61
N ALA A 112 2.95 1.94 -5.75
CA ALA A 112 2.93 3.23 -5.10
C ALA A 112 3.73 4.26 -5.89
N ASP A 113 3.19 5.47 -5.98
CA ASP A 113 3.99 6.58 -6.46
C ASP A 113 5.07 6.90 -5.43
N TYR A 114 6.31 6.98 -5.89
CA TYR A 114 7.40 7.50 -5.08
C TYR A 114 7.35 9.03 -5.07
N GLY A 115 7.21 9.61 -3.88
CA GLY A 115 7.18 11.05 -3.64
C GLY A 115 6.88 11.35 -2.18
N MET A 116 7.16 12.58 -1.72
CA MET A 116 6.97 12.99 -0.31
C MET A 116 5.55 12.71 0.22
N PHE A 117 4.55 12.79 -0.66
CA PHE A 117 3.15 12.45 -0.37
C PHE A 117 2.64 11.23 -1.15
N GLY A 118 3.53 10.53 -1.86
CA GLY A 118 3.17 9.43 -2.75
C GLY A 118 2.42 8.30 -2.03
N THR A 119 2.84 7.95 -0.81
CA THR A 119 2.14 7.01 0.08
C THR A 119 0.70 7.42 0.37
N VAL A 120 0.45 8.70 0.65
CA VAL A 120 -0.88 9.21 1.00
C VAL A 120 -1.77 9.25 -0.24
N VAL A 121 -1.27 9.82 -1.34
CA VAL A 121 -2.02 9.93 -2.60
C VAL A 121 -2.32 8.55 -3.19
N THR A 122 -1.36 7.63 -3.16
CA THR A 122 -1.56 6.23 -3.60
C THR A 122 -2.68 5.57 -2.80
N LYS A 123 -2.74 5.78 -1.48
CA LYS A 123 -3.76 5.16 -0.64
C LYS A 123 -5.13 5.79 -0.81
N ILE A 124 -5.21 7.11 -1.00
CA ILE A 124 -6.46 7.77 -1.39
C ILE A 124 -6.94 7.23 -2.75
N GLY A 125 -6.05 7.08 -3.73
CA GLY A 125 -6.35 6.41 -5.00
C GLY A 125 -6.84 4.97 -4.80
N GLY A 126 -6.21 4.22 -3.89
CA GLY A 126 -6.61 2.87 -3.52
C GLY A 126 -8.01 2.76 -2.92
N MET A 127 -8.55 3.82 -2.32
CA MET A 127 -9.93 3.83 -1.83
C MET A 127 -10.96 3.66 -2.95
N HIS A 128 -10.63 4.01 -4.19
CA HIS A 128 -11.49 3.70 -5.33
C HIS A 128 -11.62 2.18 -5.55
N HIS A 129 -10.55 1.41 -5.35
CA HIS A 129 -10.65 -0.06 -5.42
C HIS A 129 -11.54 -0.63 -4.30
N VAL A 130 -11.50 -0.03 -3.11
CA VAL A 130 -12.39 -0.42 -2.01
C VAL A 130 -13.85 -0.11 -2.37
N TRP A 131 -14.11 1.09 -2.91
CA TRP A 131 -15.44 1.47 -3.37
C TRP A 131 -15.95 0.54 -4.48
N ASP A 132 -15.13 0.29 -5.50
CA ASP A 132 -15.43 -0.61 -6.61
C ASP A 132 -15.68 -2.03 -6.10
N TYR A 133 -14.90 -2.48 -5.11
CA TYR A 133 -15.10 -3.78 -4.47
C TYR A 133 -16.48 -3.91 -3.81
N TYR A 134 -16.89 -2.91 -3.03
CA TYR A 134 -18.17 -2.97 -2.29
C TYR A 134 -19.40 -2.66 -3.15
N THR A 135 -19.24 -1.93 -4.24
CA THR A 135 -20.38 -1.49 -5.07
C THR A 135 -20.51 -2.22 -6.40
N GLY A 136 -19.46 -2.94 -6.82
CA GLY A 136 -19.41 -3.69 -8.07
C GLY A 136 -20.14 -5.02 -8.01
N ASP A 137 -20.78 -5.41 -9.12
CA ASP A 137 -21.24 -6.77 -9.34
C ASP A 137 -20.10 -7.64 -9.89
N TRP A 138 -19.35 -8.27 -8.99
CA TRP A 138 -18.23 -9.16 -9.33
C TRP A 138 -18.67 -10.52 -9.87
N GLY A 139 -19.98 -10.81 -9.86
CA GLY A 139 -20.56 -11.99 -10.50
C GLY A 139 -20.85 -11.79 -11.98
N ASP A 140 -20.89 -10.54 -12.45
CA ASP A 140 -21.06 -10.19 -13.86
C ASP A 140 -19.76 -10.49 -14.64
N PRO A 141 -19.79 -11.37 -15.67
CA PRO A 141 -18.64 -11.60 -16.55
C PRO A 141 -18.13 -10.35 -17.28
N SER A 142 -18.97 -9.31 -17.40
CA SER A 142 -18.61 -8.02 -17.99
C SER A 142 -17.98 -7.06 -16.98
N HIS A 143 -17.88 -7.44 -15.70
CA HIS A 143 -17.26 -6.62 -14.67
C HIS A 143 -15.82 -6.29 -15.01
N ARG A 144 -15.46 -5.01 -14.89
CA ARG A 144 -14.10 -4.55 -15.20
C ARG A 144 -13.10 -5.17 -14.23
N PRO A 145 -11.97 -5.71 -14.70
CA PRO A 145 -10.95 -6.23 -13.82
C PRO A 145 -10.33 -5.11 -12.95
N PRO A 146 -9.71 -5.45 -11.81
CA PRO A 146 -8.86 -4.52 -11.09
C PRO A 146 -7.76 -3.99 -12.02
N ALA A 147 -7.72 -2.67 -12.20
CA ALA A 147 -6.79 -2.01 -13.11
C ALA A 147 -6.25 -0.74 -12.47
N LEU A 148 -5.00 -0.39 -12.79
CA LEU A 148 -4.43 0.88 -12.35
C LEU A 148 -5.17 2.05 -13.02
N TYR A 149 -5.50 3.08 -12.23
CA TYR A 149 -6.14 4.30 -12.76
C TYR A 149 -5.22 5.12 -13.66
N LYS A 150 -3.91 4.92 -13.55
CA LYS A 150 -2.90 5.49 -14.44
C LYS A 150 -1.83 4.44 -14.77
N PRO A 151 -1.18 4.53 -15.94
CA PRO A 151 -0.03 3.68 -16.24
C PRO A 151 1.09 3.84 -15.20
N TYR A 152 1.93 2.81 -15.05
CA TYR A 152 3.15 2.92 -14.24
C TYR A 152 4.03 4.08 -14.74
N SER A 153 4.52 4.89 -13.82
CA SER A 153 5.59 5.83 -14.16
C SER A 153 6.87 5.05 -14.43
N ASN A 154 7.61 5.44 -15.47
CA ASN A 154 8.97 4.94 -15.69
C ASN A 154 9.89 5.21 -14.49
N ASP A 155 9.58 6.22 -13.66
CA ASP A 155 10.33 6.50 -12.43
C ASP A 155 10.31 5.34 -11.42
N ALA A 156 9.20 4.60 -11.34
CA ALA A 156 9.11 3.44 -10.47
C ALA A 156 10.15 2.38 -10.86
N CYS A 157 10.36 2.17 -12.17
CA CYS A 157 11.40 1.28 -12.68
C CYS A 157 12.80 1.89 -12.44
N ARG A 158 12.96 3.19 -12.69
CA ARG A 158 14.25 3.90 -12.60
C ARG A 158 14.83 3.97 -11.19
N HIS A 159 14.02 3.78 -10.15
CA HIS A 159 14.50 3.70 -8.77
C HIS A 159 15.53 2.57 -8.58
N CYS A 160 15.38 1.48 -9.32
CA CYS A 160 16.31 0.34 -9.30
C CYS A 160 17.06 0.14 -10.62
N HIS A 161 16.54 0.64 -11.74
CA HIS A 161 17.13 0.49 -13.07
C HIS A 161 17.65 1.83 -13.63
N ALA A 162 18.94 2.10 -13.45
CA ALA A 162 19.59 3.28 -14.01
C ALA A 162 19.61 3.25 -15.56
N HIS A 163 19.29 4.39 -16.19
CA HIS A 163 19.08 4.58 -17.63
C HIS A 163 20.31 5.18 -18.35
N ALA A 164 21.50 4.96 -17.80
CA ALA A 164 22.75 5.48 -18.32
C ALA A 164 23.94 4.58 -17.94
N SER A 165 23.74 3.27 -18.01
CA SER A 165 24.84 2.33 -17.81
C SER A 165 25.56 2.11 -19.15
N ALA A 166 26.88 1.96 -19.13
CA ALA A 166 27.65 1.61 -20.32
C ALA A 166 27.23 0.27 -20.97
N ARG A 167 26.38 -0.52 -20.29
CA ARG A 167 25.84 -1.81 -20.73
C ARG A 167 24.36 -1.74 -21.11
N GLU A 168 23.80 -0.54 -21.31
CA GLU A 168 22.40 -0.42 -21.69
C GLU A 168 22.13 -1.00 -23.09
N PRO A 169 21.00 -1.71 -23.29
CA PRO A 169 20.59 -2.17 -24.61
C PRO A 169 20.45 -1.02 -25.60
N MET A 170 20.66 -1.28 -26.90
CA MET A 170 20.52 -0.24 -27.94
C MET A 170 19.12 0.36 -27.98
N GLU A 171 18.11 -0.43 -27.66
CA GLU A 171 16.71 -0.03 -27.58
C GLU A 171 16.51 1.11 -26.57
N HIS A 172 17.21 1.08 -25.43
CA HIS A 172 17.16 2.16 -24.43
C HIS A 172 17.77 3.45 -24.99
N ARG A 173 18.85 3.34 -25.78
CA ARG A 173 19.54 4.49 -26.39
C ARG A 173 18.71 5.13 -27.49
N VAL A 174 18.13 4.30 -28.37
CA VAL A 174 17.30 4.74 -29.50
C VAL A 174 16.01 5.40 -28.99
N HIS A 175 15.40 4.86 -27.94
CA HIS A 175 14.14 5.36 -27.40
C HIS A 175 14.32 6.28 -26.18
N LYS A 176 15.53 6.76 -25.89
CA LYS A 176 15.84 7.52 -24.67
C LYS A 176 14.86 8.66 -24.41
N ALA A 177 14.68 9.55 -25.37
CA ALA A 177 13.78 10.70 -25.23
C ALA A 177 12.32 10.27 -24.99
N ALA A 178 11.87 9.19 -25.64
CA ALA A 178 10.52 8.65 -25.50
C ALA A 178 10.31 7.94 -24.14
N ILE A 179 11.35 7.32 -23.59
CA ILE A 179 11.33 6.73 -22.25
C ILE A 179 11.35 7.86 -21.19
N GLU A 180 12.19 8.87 -21.37
CA GLU A 180 12.32 10.00 -20.44
C GLU A 180 11.05 10.83 -20.34
N ASN A 181 10.34 11.04 -21.46
CA ASN A 181 9.07 11.75 -21.48
C ASN A 181 7.84 10.87 -21.19
N GLY A 182 8.02 9.57 -20.95
CA GLY A 182 6.95 8.63 -20.59
C GLY A 182 6.06 8.15 -21.75
N SER A 183 6.33 8.53 -23.00
CA SER A 183 5.58 8.04 -24.17
C SER A 183 5.80 6.55 -24.46
N VAL A 184 6.94 5.99 -24.02
CA VAL A 184 7.23 4.55 -24.02
C VAL A 184 7.44 4.08 -22.59
N GLY A 185 6.52 3.23 -22.12
CA GLY A 185 6.60 2.61 -20.79
C GLY A 185 7.50 1.37 -20.79
N CYS A 186 8.24 1.14 -19.69
CA CYS A 186 9.12 -0.03 -19.57
C CYS A 186 8.37 -1.37 -19.71
N ALA A 187 7.15 -1.45 -19.17
CA ALA A 187 6.31 -2.65 -19.19
C ALA A 187 5.40 -2.77 -20.44
N LYS A 188 5.69 -2.00 -21.49
CA LYS A 188 4.95 -2.09 -22.75
C LYS A 188 5.29 -3.40 -23.48
N GLU A 189 4.34 -3.91 -24.25
CA GLU A 189 4.57 -5.07 -25.12
C GLU A 189 5.72 -4.78 -26.10
N GLY A 190 6.62 -5.77 -26.27
CA GLY A 190 7.86 -5.62 -27.02
C GLY A 190 9.06 -5.08 -26.21
N CYS A 191 8.86 -4.64 -24.97
CA CYS A 191 9.93 -4.25 -24.04
C CYS A 191 10.08 -5.29 -22.91
N HIS A 192 9.86 -4.93 -21.64
CA HIS A 192 9.94 -5.87 -20.51
C HIS A 192 8.70 -6.77 -20.33
N GLY A 193 7.72 -6.66 -21.23
CA GLY A 193 6.51 -7.49 -21.25
C GLY A 193 5.49 -7.12 -20.17
N PRO A 194 4.33 -7.81 -20.15
CA PRO A 194 3.26 -7.53 -19.21
C PRO A 194 3.66 -7.89 -17.77
N PRO A 195 3.34 -7.05 -16.77
CA PRO A 195 3.70 -7.34 -15.39
C PRO A 195 3.02 -8.56 -14.79
N HIS A 196 1.79 -8.82 -15.21
CA HIS A 196 0.88 -9.82 -14.67
C HIS A 196 0.21 -10.63 -15.79
N PRO A 197 -0.40 -11.80 -15.50
CA PRO A 197 -1.33 -12.45 -16.42
C PRO A 197 -2.50 -11.53 -16.76
N LYS A 198 -3.19 -11.85 -17.87
CA LYS A 198 -4.53 -11.31 -18.09
C LYS A 198 -5.42 -11.74 -16.93
N TYR A 199 -6.23 -10.82 -16.41
CA TYR A 199 -7.19 -11.14 -15.37
C TYR A 199 -8.17 -12.21 -15.87
N VAL A 200 -8.48 -13.17 -15.00
CA VAL A 200 -9.50 -14.20 -15.23
C VAL A 200 -10.40 -14.19 -14.01
N ALA A 201 -11.70 -13.94 -14.23
CA ALA A 201 -12.68 -13.92 -13.15
C ALA A 201 -12.85 -15.34 -12.58
N ARG A 202 -13.12 -15.44 -11.28
CA ARG A 202 -13.34 -16.76 -10.66
C ARG A 202 -14.62 -17.38 -11.22
N GLY A 203 -14.51 -18.54 -11.87
CA GLY A 203 -15.65 -19.25 -12.48
C GLY A 203 -15.84 -19.02 -13.98
N SER A 204 -15.05 -18.14 -14.62
CA SER A 204 -14.97 -18.12 -16.08
C SER A 204 -14.10 -19.31 -16.54
N LYS A 205 -14.76 -20.37 -17.02
CA LYS A 205 -14.12 -21.46 -17.76
C LYS A 205 -13.81 -21.02 -19.19
#